data_AF-A0A484GM10-F1
#
_entry.id   AF-A0A484GM10-F1
#
_cell.length_a   1.000
_cell.length_b   1.000
_cell.length_c   1.000
_cell.angle_alpha   90.00
_cell.angle_beta   90.00
_cell.angle_gamma   90.00
#
_symmetry.space_group_name_H-M   'P 1'
#
loop_
_entity.id
_entity.type
_entity.pdbx_description
1 polymer ?
#
loop_
_entity_poly.entity_id
_entity_poly.type
_entity_poly.pdbx_seq_one_letter_code
_entity_poly.pdbx_strand_id
1 'polypeptide(L)'
;MASSVGNVADSTEPTKRMLSFQGLAELAHREYQSGDFEAAERHCMQLWRQEPDNTGVLLLLSSLHFQCQRLDRSAHFSTLAIKQNPLLAEAYSNLGNVYKDRGQLQEAIEHYRHALHLKPDFIDGYINLAAALVAAGDMEGAVQAYVSALQCNPDLYCVRSDLGNLLKALGRLEGAKACYLKAMETQLNFAVAWSNRGCVFNAQGEIWLAIHHFEKAVT
;
A
#
# COMPACT_ATOMS: atom_id res chain seq x y z
N MET A 1 -10.20 39.65 -65.15
CA MET A 1 -9.64 38.28 -65.29
C MET A 1 -8.34 38.28 -64.49
N ALA A 2 -8.26 37.62 -63.32
CA ALA A 2 -7.99 36.17 -63.16
C ALA A 2 -6.49 35.86 -63.47
N SER A 3 -5.66 35.21 -62.63
CA SER A 3 -5.90 34.38 -61.42
C SER A 3 -4.65 34.23 -60.51
N SER A 4 -4.87 33.91 -59.22
CA SER A 4 -4.09 32.98 -58.34
C SER A 4 -2.55 32.89 -58.37
N VAL A 5 -1.87 33.26 -57.26
CA VAL A 5 -1.14 32.41 -56.26
C VAL A 5 -0.99 33.25 -54.95
N GLY A 6 -0.93 32.78 -53.70
CA GLY A 6 -1.26 31.48 -53.07
C GLY A 6 -0.35 31.11 -51.85
N ASN A 7 -0.91 30.99 -50.63
CA ASN A 7 -0.25 30.65 -49.34
C ASN A 7 0.77 31.69 -48.80
N VAL A 8 1.09 31.80 -47.50
CA VAL A 8 1.20 30.77 -46.42
C VAL A 8 0.46 31.15 -45.12
N ALA A 9 0.06 30.09 -44.42
CA ALA A 9 -0.72 29.99 -43.19
C ALA A 9 -0.31 30.84 -41.97
N ASP A 10 -1.37 31.17 -41.23
CA ASP A 10 -1.46 31.29 -39.76
C ASP A 10 -0.63 30.22 -39.02
N SER A 11 0.05 30.61 -37.95
CA SER A 11 0.81 29.72 -37.06
C SER A 11 0.67 30.11 -35.58
N THR A 12 -0.56 30.03 -35.09
CA THR A 12 -0.86 30.01 -33.66
C THR A 12 -0.48 28.67 -33.01
N GLU A 13 0.81 28.45 -32.75
CA GLU A 13 1.22 27.35 -31.85
C GLU A 13 0.80 27.68 -30.40
N PRO A 14 0.00 26.83 -29.74
CA PRO A 14 -0.28 26.99 -28.31
C PRO A 14 0.98 26.61 -27.54
N THR A 15 1.67 27.60 -26.96
CA THR A 15 2.83 27.39 -26.08
C THR A 15 2.45 26.37 -25.00
N LYS A 16 2.97 25.14 -25.10
CA LYS A 16 2.80 24.12 -24.06
C LYS A 16 3.35 24.68 -22.77
N ARG A 17 2.46 25.08 -21.86
CA ARG A 17 2.82 25.72 -20.59
C ARG A 17 3.57 24.68 -19.75
N MET A 18 4.91 24.73 -19.80
CA MET A 18 5.75 23.83 -19.02
C MET A 18 5.40 24.00 -17.54
N LEU A 19 4.96 22.92 -16.91
CA LEU A 19 4.72 22.89 -15.48
C LEU A 19 6.06 23.09 -14.76
N SER A 20 6.03 23.78 -13.62
CA SER A 20 7.14 23.79 -12.68
C SER A 20 7.38 22.38 -12.14
N PHE A 21 8.58 22.11 -11.61
CA PHE A 21 8.90 20.81 -10.98
C PHE A 21 7.82 20.40 -9.95
N GLN A 22 7.42 21.33 -9.08
CA GLN A 22 6.35 21.12 -8.09
C GLN A 22 4.99 20.78 -8.75
N GLY A 23 4.57 21.55 -9.76
CA GLY A 23 3.29 21.30 -10.45
C GLY A 23 3.27 19.98 -11.22
N LEU A 24 4.43 19.57 -11.77
CA LEU A 24 4.60 18.27 -12.44
C LEU A 24 4.63 17.12 -11.43
N ALA A 25 5.25 17.31 -10.27
CA ALA A 25 5.25 16.34 -9.17
C ALA A 25 3.83 16.14 -8.60
N GLU A 26 3.08 17.21 -8.34
CA GLU A 26 1.68 17.10 -7.93
C GLU A 26 0.81 16.38 -8.96
N LEU A 27 1.00 16.67 -10.26
CA LEU A 27 0.27 16.00 -11.33
C LEU A 27 0.56 14.49 -11.34
N ALA A 28 1.84 14.10 -11.29
CA ALA A 28 2.23 12.69 -11.28
C ALA A 28 1.69 11.92 -10.05
N HIS A 29 1.61 12.56 -8.88
CA HIS A 29 0.98 11.95 -7.70
C HIS A 29 -0.53 11.76 -7.89
N ARG A 30 -1.23 12.74 -8.48
CA ARG A 30 -2.68 12.62 -8.76
C ARG A 30 -2.97 11.54 -9.79
N GLU A 31 -2.18 11.47 -10.85
CA GLU A 31 -2.28 10.42 -11.89
C GLU A 31 -2.02 9.02 -11.30
N TYR A 32 -1.03 8.87 -10.43
CA TYR A 32 -0.78 7.63 -9.68
C TYR A 32 -1.99 7.26 -8.78
N GLN A 33 -2.55 8.23 -8.05
CA GLN A 33 -3.73 8.03 -7.20
C GLN A 33 -4.99 7.68 -8.00
N SER A 34 -5.15 8.17 -9.23
CA SER A 34 -6.24 7.81 -10.13
C SER A 34 -6.01 6.52 -10.93
N GLY A 35 -4.85 5.87 -10.77
CA GLY A 35 -4.49 4.66 -11.51
C GLY A 35 -4.02 4.88 -12.95
N ASP A 36 -3.79 6.12 -13.38
CA ASP A 36 -3.16 6.43 -14.67
C ASP A 36 -1.64 6.30 -14.54
N PHE A 37 -1.20 5.04 -14.42
CA PHE A 37 0.21 4.70 -14.24
C PHE A 37 1.06 5.03 -15.47
N GLU A 38 0.48 5.16 -16.67
CA GLU A 38 1.23 5.53 -17.88
C GLU A 38 1.55 7.04 -17.90
N ALA A 39 0.57 7.90 -17.59
CA ALA A 39 0.82 9.33 -17.45
C ALA A 39 1.77 9.62 -16.29
N ALA A 40 1.51 8.99 -15.13
CA ALA A 40 2.36 9.12 -13.96
C ALA A 40 3.81 8.67 -14.24
N GLU A 41 4.05 7.57 -14.99
CA GLU A 41 5.41 7.15 -15.35
C GLU A 41 6.08 8.18 -16.25
N ARG A 42 5.39 8.70 -17.27
CA ARG A 42 5.95 9.72 -18.18
C ARG A 42 6.39 10.97 -17.41
N HIS A 43 5.56 11.46 -16.48
CA HIS A 43 5.88 12.64 -15.69
C HIS A 43 6.93 12.37 -14.61
N CYS A 44 6.90 11.22 -13.93
CA CYS A 44 7.95 10.82 -12.98
C CYS A 44 9.32 10.64 -13.66
N MET A 45 9.37 10.02 -14.84
CA MET A 45 10.61 9.89 -15.63
C MET A 45 11.12 11.25 -16.14
N GLN A 46 10.24 12.23 -16.35
CA GLN A 46 10.65 13.60 -16.65
C GLN A 46 11.22 14.31 -15.42
N LEU A 47 10.61 14.16 -14.24
CA LEU A 47 11.12 14.69 -12.97
C LEU A 47 12.48 14.09 -12.63
N TRP A 48 12.64 12.77 -12.76
CA TRP A 48 13.90 12.07 -12.49
C TRP A 48 15.05 12.49 -13.43
N ARG A 49 14.74 12.88 -14.68
CA ARG A 49 15.76 13.46 -15.58
C ARG A 49 16.20 14.86 -15.17
N GLN A 50 15.38 15.60 -14.44
CA GLN A 50 15.71 16.95 -13.94
C GLN A 50 16.47 16.85 -12.60
N GLU A 51 16.01 15.98 -11.70
CA GLU A 51 16.62 15.75 -10.39
C GLU A 51 16.80 14.22 -10.16
N PRO A 52 17.90 13.62 -10.64
CA PRO A 52 18.14 12.17 -10.51
C PRO A 52 18.20 11.68 -9.05
N ASP A 53 18.57 12.59 -8.15
CA ASP A 53 18.82 12.38 -6.74
C ASP A 53 17.58 12.68 -5.86
N ASN A 54 16.44 13.04 -6.46
CA ASN A 54 15.23 13.34 -5.71
C ASN A 54 14.57 12.06 -5.18
N THR A 55 14.77 11.78 -3.89
CA THR A 55 14.29 10.54 -3.24
C THR A 55 12.77 10.38 -3.28
N GLY A 56 12.00 11.48 -3.28
CA GLY A 56 10.54 11.43 -3.44
C GLY A 56 10.11 10.91 -4.81
N VAL A 57 10.78 11.35 -5.87
CA VAL A 57 10.57 10.86 -7.24
C VAL A 57 10.99 9.39 -7.38
N LEU A 58 12.12 9.01 -6.77
CA LEU A 58 12.60 7.61 -6.77
C LEU A 58 11.62 6.68 -6.03
N LEU A 59 11.07 7.10 -4.88
CA LEU A 59 10.01 6.37 -4.18
C LEU A 59 8.75 6.22 -5.04
N LEU A 60 8.28 7.30 -5.67
CA LEU A 60 7.08 7.26 -6.51
C LEU A 60 7.27 6.36 -7.74
N LEU A 61 8.42 6.41 -8.40
CA LEU A 61 8.78 5.49 -9.49
C LEU A 61 8.81 4.03 -9.02
N SER A 62 9.36 3.76 -7.84
CA SER A 62 9.36 2.42 -7.26
C SER A 62 7.93 1.92 -7.00
N SER A 63 7.10 2.71 -6.33
CA SER A 63 5.70 2.36 -6.05
C SER A 63 4.89 2.16 -7.33
N LEU A 64 5.05 3.03 -8.33
CA LEU A 64 4.41 2.92 -9.63
C LEU A 64 4.80 1.63 -10.36
N HIS A 65 6.10 1.33 -10.43
CA HIS A 65 6.56 0.10 -11.06
C HIS A 65 6.10 -1.16 -10.31
N PHE A 66 5.96 -1.10 -8.99
CA PHE A 66 5.36 -2.17 -8.20
C PHE A 66 3.88 -2.39 -8.56
N GLN A 67 3.06 -1.34 -8.61
CA GLN A 67 1.65 -1.44 -9.02
C GLN A 67 1.49 -2.02 -10.43
N CYS A 68 2.40 -1.68 -11.36
CA CYS A 68 2.42 -2.27 -12.69
C CYS A 68 3.05 -3.67 -12.78
N GLN A 69 3.35 -4.33 -11.65
CA GLN A 69 4.03 -5.64 -11.59
C GLN A 69 5.39 -5.69 -12.32
N ARG A 70 6.06 -4.53 -12.47
CA ARG A 70 7.39 -4.38 -13.07
C ARG A 70 8.46 -4.42 -11.97
N LEU A 71 8.51 -5.56 -11.28
CA LEU A 71 9.26 -5.78 -10.04
C LEU A 71 10.74 -5.38 -10.14
N ASP A 72 11.42 -5.68 -11.26
CA ASP A 72 12.84 -5.33 -11.46
C ASP A 72 13.08 -3.81 -11.48
N ARG A 73 12.18 -3.04 -12.11
CA ARG A 73 12.26 -1.58 -12.09
C ARG A 73 11.94 -1.03 -10.70
N SER A 74 10.98 -1.62 -10.00
CA SER A 74 10.67 -1.22 -8.61
C SER A 74 11.88 -1.40 -7.69
N ALA A 75 12.51 -2.59 -7.72
CA ALA A 75 13.74 -2.85 -6.96
C ALA A 75 14.87 -1.89 -7.35
N HIS A 76 15.02 -1.59 -8.65
CA HIS A 76 16.03 -0.62 -9.11
C HIS A 76 15.84 0.77 -8.48
N PHE A 77 14.62 1.33 -8.55
CA PHE A 77 14.35 2.66 -7.99
C PHE A 77 14.37 2.69 -6.46
N SER A 78 13.90 1.63 -5.77
CA SER A 78 14.11 1.46 -4.32
C SER A 78 15.59 1.45 -3.96
N THR A 79 16.43 0.72 -4.71
CA THR A 79 17.88 0.65 -4.47
C THR A 79 18.56 1.99 -4.70
N LEU A 80 18.14 2.76 -5.73
CA LEU A 80 18.62 4.13 -5.93
C LEU A 80 18.21 5.05 -4.78
N ALA A 81 16.96 4.95 -4.29
CA ALA A 81 16.48 5.74 -3.16
C ALA A 81 17.27 5.45 -1.87
N ILE A 82 17.56 4.17 -1.59
CA ILE A 82 18.42 3.74 -0.46
C ILE A 82 19.85 4.27 -0.64
N LYS A 83 20.42 4.17 -1.85
CA LYS A 83 21.78 4.67 -2.12
C LYS A 83 21.89 6.18 -1.88
N GLN A 84 20.84 6.93 -2.22
CA GLN A 84 20.78 8.38 -2.07
C GLN A 84 20.47 8.82 -0.63
N ASN A 85 19.62 8.09 0.08
CA ASN A 85 19.35 8.29 1.50
C ASN A 85 19.17 6.92 2.22
N PRO A 86 20.23 6.41 2.87
CA PRO A 86 20.18 5.14 3.62
C PRO A 86 19.28 5.14 4.85
N LEU A 87 18.68 6.28 5.23
CA LEU A 87 17.75 6.38 6.37
C LEU A 87 16.27 6.40 5.94
N LEU A 88 15.99 6.19 4.65
CA LEU A 88 14.65 6.29 4.07
C LEU A 88 13.87 4.98 4.23
N ALA A 89 13.16 4.83 5.36
CA ALA A 89 12.39 3.63 5.71
C ALA A 89 11.41 3.17 4.61
N GLU A 90 10.77 4.12 3.92
CA GLU A 90 9.86 3.87 2.81
C GLU A 90 10.52 3.11 1.65
N ALA A 91 11.81 3.36 1.38
CA ALA A 91 12.54 2.69 0.29
C ALA A 91 12.87 1.23 0.63
N TYR A 92 13.20 0.94 1.89
CA TYR A 92 13.36 -0.43 2.37
C TYR A 92 12.01 -1.18 2.37
N SER A 93 10.91 -0.54 2.74
CA SER A 93 9.58 -1.16 2.66
C SER A 93 9.15 -1.46 1.22
N ASN A 94 9.42 -0.53 0.28
CA ASN A 94 9.18 -0.77 -1.15
C ASN A 94 10.04 -1.92 -1.70
N LEU A 95 11.31 -2.01 -1.31
CA LEU A 95 12.17 -3.14 -1.67
C LEU A 95 11.68 -4.46 -1.05
N GLY A 96 11.25 -4.44 0.20
CA GLY A 96 10.62 -5.58 0.87
C GLY A 96 9.36 -6.07 0.17
N ASN A 97 8.52 -5.16 -0.35
CA ASN A 97 7.37 -5.50 -1.19
C ASN A 97 7.78 -6.26 -2.46
N VAL A 98 8.87 -5.84 -3.13
CA VAL A 98 9.38 -6.55 -4.31
C VAL A 98 9.87 -7.96 -3.97
N TYR A 99 10.58 -8.14 -2.86
CA TYR A 99 11.02 -9.46 -2.41
C TYR A 99 9.83 -10.35 -2.03
N LYS A 100 8.82 -9.81 -1.35
CA LYS A 100 7.58 -10.52 -0.99
C LYS A 100 6.84 -11.04 -2.23
N ASP A 101 6.64 -10.20 -3.24
CA ASP A 101 5.97 -10.59 -4.51
C ASP A 101 6.79 -11.61 -5.33
N ARG A 102 8.12 -11.66 -5.15
CA ARG A 102 8.99 -12.72 -5.70
C ARG A 102 8.98 -14.03 -4.88
N GLY A 103 8.26 -14.08 -3.75
CA GLY A 103 8.30 -15.21 -2.82
C GLY A 103 9.56 -15.29 -1.95
N GLN A 104 10.41 -14.27 -1.98
CA GLN A 104 11.63 -14.13 -1.20
C GLN A 104 11.30 -13.56 0.19
N LEU A 105 10.60 -14.37 0.99
CA LEU A 105 9.93 -13.91 2.21
C LEU A 105 10.90 -13.50 3.32
N GLN A 106 12.07 -14.13 3.43
CA GLN A 106 13.04 -13.79 4.50
C GLN A 106 13.70 -12.43 4.20
N GLU A 107 14.11 -12.21 2.95
CA GLU A 107 14.65 -10.93 2.49
C GLU A 107 13.61 -9.81 2.64
N ALA A 108 12.33 -10.09 2.35
CA ALA A 108 11.25 -9.15 2.62
C ALA A 108 11.13 -8.78 4.11
N ILE A 109 11.11 -9.79 4.99
CA ILE A 109 11.04 -9.61 6.46
C ILE A 109 12.24 -8.80 6.97
N GLU A 110 13.45 -9.05 6.50
CA GLU A 110 14.65 -8.28 6.84
C GLU A 110 14.52 -6.81 6.43
N HIS A 111 14.06 -6.54 5.20
CA HIS A 111 13.86 -5.17 4.72
C HIS A 111 12.75 -4.42 5.48
N TYR A 112 11.63 -5.08 5.82
CA TYR A 112 10.59 -4.45 6.64
C TYR A 112 11.07 -4.19 8.08
N ARG A 113 11.83 -5.13 8.69
CA ARG A 113 12.44 -4.92 10.01
C ARG A 113 13.45 -3.76 9.98
N HIS A 114 14.21 -3.60 8.90
CA HIS A 114 15.11 -2.46 8.74
C HIS A 114 14.34 -1.13 8.60
N ALA A 115 13.26 -1.10 7.79
CA ALA A 115 12.38 0.06 7.69
C ALA A 115 11.81 0.47 9.08
N LEU A 116 11.37 -0.50 9.87
CA LEU A 116 10.84 -0.28 11.22
C LEU A 116 11.92 0.10 12.25
N HIS A 117 13.17 -0.31 12.07
CA HIS A 117 14.29 0.16 12.89
C HIS A 117 14.59 1.65 12.62
N LEU A 118 14.51 2.08 11.36
CA LEU A 118 14.69 3.47 10.96
C LEU A 118 13.49 4.35 11.37
N LYS A 119 12.27 3.80 11.31
CA LYS A 119 11.01 4.52 11.56
C LYS A 119 10.04 3.66 12.39
N PRO A 120 10.17 3.65 13.73
CA PRO A 120 9.38 2.76 14.61
C PRO A 120 7.87 3.06 14.67
N ASP A 121 7.41 4.18 14.11
CA ASP A 121 6.00 4.55 13.98
C ASP A 121 5.43 4.24 12.58
N PHE A 122 6.18 3.53 11.73
CA PHE A 122 5.77 3.24 10.35
C PHE A 122 4.71 2.13 10.27
N ILE A 123 3.45 2.52 10.41
CA ILE A 123 2.25 1.66 10.34
C ILE A 123 2.29 0.70 9.14
N ASP A 124 2.51 1.20 7.92
CA ASP A 124 2.53 0.34 6.71
C ASP A 124 3.69 -0.67 6.75
N GLY A 125 4.82 -0.32 7.37
CA GLY A 125 5.93 -1.24 7.62
C GLY A 125 5.52 -2.43 8.50
N TYR A 126 4.75 -2.18 9.56
CA TYR A 126 4.21 -3.24 10.43
C TYR A 126 3.18 -4.11 9.72
N ILE A 127 2.27 -3.50 8.95
CA ILE A 127 1.25 -4.23 8.16
C ILE A 127 1.93 -5.15 7.14
N ASN A 128 2.91 -4.63 6.41
CA ASN A 128 3.66 -5.40 5.42
C ASN A 128 4.52 -6.51 6.06
N LEU A 129 5.17 -6.23 7.20
CA LEU A 129 5.88 -7.24 7.99
C LEU A 129 4.93 -8.35 8.45
N ALA A 130 3.75 -8.01 8.98
CA ALA A 130 2.77 -9.01 9.41
C ALA A 130 2.33 -9.90 8.24
N ALA A 131 2.03 -9.32 7.08
CA ALA A 131 1.65 -10.09 5.89
C ALA A 131 2.76 -11.06 5.42
N ALA A 132 4.02 -10.62 5.43
CA ALA A 132 5.16 -11.47 5.08
C ALA A 132 5.42 -12.58 6.11
N LEU A 133 5.23 -12.29 7.40
CA LEU A 133 5.34 -13.29 8.48
C LEU A 133 4.22 -14.35 8.39
N VAL A 134 2.97 -13.96 8.07
CA VAL A 134 1.88 -14.91 7.77
C VAL A 134 2.26 -15.82 6.59
N ALA A 135 2.76 -15.23 5.49
CA ALA A 135 3.20 -16.01 4.33
C ALA A 135 4.36 -16.96 4.64
N ALA A 136 5.25 -16.59 5.57
CA ALA A 136 6.36 -17.42 6.04
C ALA A 136 5.96 -18.44 7.13
N GLY A 137 4.72 -18.42 7.61
CA GLY A 137 4.21 -19.30 8.67
C GLY A 137 4.49 -18.84 10.10
N ASP A 138 5.17 -17.70 10.32
CA ASP A 138 5.37 -17.11 11.65
C ASP A 138 4.12 -16.32 12.10
N MET A 139 3.09 -17.07 12.49
CA MET A 139 1.81 -16.51 12.92
C MET A 139 1.91 -15.69 14.21
N GLU A 140 2.81 -16.02 15.13
CA GLU A 140 2.99 -15.24 16.37
C GLU A 140 3.73 -13.93 16.12
N GLY A 141 4.78 -13.94 15.28
CA GLY A 141 5.45 -12.73 14.83
C GLY A 141 4.48 -11.78 14.10
N ALA A 142 3.61 -12.34 13.26
CA ALA A 142 2.56 -11.56 12.58
C ALA A 142 1.53 -10.96 13.57
N VAL A 143 1.13 -11.68 14.61
CA VAL A 143 0.29 -11.12 15.70
C VAL A 143 0.98 -9.92 16.35
N GLN A 144 2.27 -10.03 16.69
CA GLN A 144 2.99 -8.91 17.30
C GLN A 144 3.10 -7.71 16.36
N ALA A 145 3.41 -7.92 15.08
CA ALA A 145 3.47 -6.83 14.10
C ALA A 145 2.13 -6.10 13.94
N TYR A 146 1.00 -6.82 13.85
CA TYR A 146 -0.33 -6.18 13.84
C TYR A 146 -0.67 -5.47 15.16
N VAL A 147 -0.26 -6.01 16.31
CA VAL A 147 -0.43 -5.33 17.60
C VAL A 147 0.37 -4.02 17.65
N SER A 148 1.61 -3.99 17.15
CA SER A 148 2.40 -2.76 17.04
C SER A 148 1.76 -1.73 16.10
N ALA A 149 1.23 -2.14 14.94
CA ALA A 149 0.48 -1.23 14.06
C ALA A 149 -0.72 -0.58 14.79
N LEU A 150 -1.45 -1.36 15.60
CA LEU A 150 -2.59 -0.90 16.40
C LEU A 150 -2.20 -0.09 17.65
N GLN A 151 -0.94 -0.19 18.12
CA GLN A 151 -0.38 0.70 19.14
C GLN A 151 -0.04 2.07 18.54
N CYS A 152 0.49 2.11 17.31
CA CYS A 152 0.73 3.36 16.58
C CYS A 152 -0.58 4.07 16.20
N ASN A 153 -1.59 3.33 15.75
CA ASN A 153 -2.92 3.88 15.47
C ASN A 153 -4.04 2.88 15.87
N PRO A 154 -4.74 3.12 16.99
CA PRO A 154 -5.83 2.26 17.47
C PRO A 154 -7.05 2.18 16.55
N ASP A 155 -7.25 3.09 15.61
CA ASP A 155 -8.47 3.20 14.79
C ASP A 155 -8.39 2.44 13.45
N LEU A 156 -7.31 1.69 13.20
CA LEU A 156 -7.15 0.85 12.01
C LEU A 156 -8.04 -0.40 12.06
N TYR A 157 -9.34 -0.23 11.84
CA TYR A 157 -10.33 -1.31 11.92
C TYR A 157 -10.07 -2.46 10.95
N CYS A 158 -9.53 -2.21 9.76
CA CYS A 158 -9.08 -3.24 8.82
C CYS A 158 -7.98 -4.12 9.43
N VAL A 159 -6.90 -3.49 9.91
CA VAL A 159 -5.76 -4.18 10.56
C VAL A 159 -6.21 -4.98 11.78
N ARG A 160 -7.17 -4.45 12.55
CA ARG A 160 -7.77 -5.19 13.67
C ARG A 160 -8.61 -6.39 13.21
N SER A 161 -9.29 -6.30 12.06
CA SER A 161 -9.97 -7.44 11.45
C SER A 161 -8.99 -8.53 11.01
N ASP A 162 -7.85 -8.14 10.43
CA ASP A 162 -6.80 -9.07 9.99
C ASP A 162 -6.14 -9.77 11.18
N LEU A 163 -5.85 -9.03 12.26
CA LEU A 163 -5.46 -9.61 13.54
C LEU A 163 -6.52 -10.58 14.08
N GLY A 164 -7.81 -10.24 14.00
CA GLY A 164 -8.91 -11.13 14.37
C GLY A 164 -8.95 -12.42 13.55
N ASN A 165 -8.67 -12.34 12.24
CA ASN A 165 -8.59 -13.49 11.35
C ASN A 165 -7.39 -14.39 11.67
N LEU A 166 -6.24 -13.79 11.97
CA LEU A 166 -5.03 -14.51 12.38
C LEU A 166 -5.22 -15.20 13.75
N LEU A 167 -5.83 -14.52 14.73
CA LEU A 167 -6.17 -15.11 16.02
C LEU A 167 -7.20 -16.26 15.87
N LYS A 168 -8.17 -16.14 14.96
CA LYS A 168 -9.11 -17.22 14.62
C LYS A 168 -8.38 -18.43 14.04
N ALA A 169 -7.43 -18.23 13.13
CA ALA A 169 -6.61 -19.31 12.56
C ALA A 169 -5.73 -20.01 13.62
N LEU A 170 -5.25 -19.26 14.61
CA LEU A 170 -4.55 -19.78 15.79
C LEU A 170 -5.47 -20.42 16.86
N GLY A 171 -6.78 -20.54 16.61
CA GLY A 171 -7.76 -21.06 17.60
C GLY A 171 -8.02 -20.15 18.80
N ARG A 172 -7.51 -18.91 18.80
CA ARG A 172 -7.67 -17.90 19.86
C ARG A 172 -9.00 -17.15 19.71
N LEU A 173 -10.10 -17.89 19.75
CA LEU A 173 -11.43 -17.44 19.32
C LEU A 173 -11.95 -16.22 20.10
N GLU A 174 -11.73 -16.14 21.41
CA GLU A 174 -12.16 -14.98 22.22
C GLU A 174 -11.37 -13.70 21.89
N GLY A 175 -10.07 -13.83 21.59
CA GLY A 175 -9.27 -12.72 21.07
C GLY A 175 -9.74 -12.25 19.69
N ALA A 176 -10.14 -13.20 18.82
CA ALA A 176 -10.74 -12.88 17.53
C ALA A 176 -12.08 -12.13 17.68
N LYS A 177 -12.99 -12.60 18.55
CA LYS A 177 -14.25 -11.90 18.87
C LYS A 177 -14.01 -10.46 19.33
N ALA A 178 -13.08 -10.25 20.25
CA ALA A 178 -12.72 -8.92 20.77
C ALA A 178 -12.20 -7.99 19.67
N CYS A 179 -11.39 -8.53 18.73
CA CYS A 179 -10.91 -7.78 17.58
C CYS A 179 -12.06 -7.33 16.66
N TYR A 180 -12.97 -8.24 16.28
CA TYR A 180 -14.11 -7.88 15.42
C TYR A 180 -15.09 -6.92 16.10
N LEU A 181 -15.38 -7.12 17.40
CA LEU A 181 -16.16 -6.18 18.22
C LEU A 181 -15.60 -4.76 18.10
N LYS A 182 -14.30 -4.60 18.36
CA LYS A 182 -13.68 -3.28 18.38
C LYS A 182 -13.54 -2.68 16.98
N ALA A 183 -13.38 -3.49 15.93
CA ALA A 183 -13.43 -3.01 14.54
C ALA A 183 -14.82 -2.47 14.17
N MET A 184 -15.90 -3.12 14.63
CA MET A 184 -17.28 -2.66 14.43
C MET A 184 -17.62 -1.40 15.24
N GLU A 185 -17.05 -1.22 16.44
CA GLU A 185 -17.18 0.03 17.21
C GLU A 185 -16.59 1.23 16.46
N THR A 186 -15.44 1.04 15.78
CA THR A 186 -14.81 2.10 14.98
C THR A 186 -15.57 2.36 13.67
N GLN A 187 -16.07 1.31 13.00
CA GLN A 187 -16.81 1.44 11.74
C GLN A 187 -18.07 0.56 11.74
N LEU A 188 -19.21 1.15 12.09
CA LEU A 188 -20.48 0.44 12.34
C LEU A 188 -20.94 -0.46 11.16
N ASN A 189 -20.74 0.03 9.93
CA ASN A 189 -21.16 -0.61 8.68
C ASN A 189 -20.08 -1.53 8.07
N PHE A 190 -19.10 -2.00 8.86
CA PHE A 190 -18.04 -2.87 8.36
C PHE A 190 -18.51 -4.33 8.25
N ALA A 191 -19.26 -4.63 7.19
CA ALA A 191 -19.85 -5.94 6.87
C ALA A 191 -18.87 -7.13 6.99
N VAL A 192 -17.59 -6.92 6.65
CA VAL A 192 -16.54 -7.95 6.74
C VAL A 192 -16.30 -8.40 8.20
N ALA A 193 -16.32 -7.49 9.18
CA ALA A 193 -16.18 -7.88 10.59
C ALA A 193 -17.42 -8.61 11.13
N TRP A 194 -18.63 -8.20 10.71
CA TRP A 194 -19.87 -8.91 11.03
C TRP A 194 -19.83 -10.36 10.51
N SER A 195 -19.46 -10.55 9.24
CA SER A 195 -19.29 -11.88 8.64
C SER A 195 -18.20 -12.71 9.32
N ASN A 196 -17.00 -12.14 9.53
CA ASN A 196 -15.89 -12.84 10.18
C ASN A 196 -16.22 -13.26 11.63
N ARG A 197 -17.05 -12.49 12.33
CA ARG A 197 -17.56 -12.84 13.67
C ARG A 197 -18.62 -13.93 13.63
N GLY A 198 -19.52 -13.92 12.64
CA GLY A 198 -20.46 -15.02 12.40
C GLY A 198 -19.73 -16.35 12.20
N CYS A 199 -18.63 -16.35 11.46
CA CYS A 199 -17.76 -17.52 11.30
C CYS A 199 -17.15 -18.03 12.62
N VAL A 200 -16.83 -17.16 13.59
CA VAL A 200 -16.30 -17.61 14.90
C VAL A 200 -17.40 -18.27 15.73
N PHE A 201 -18.59 -17.68 15.81
CA PHE A 201 -19.71 -18.30 16.52
C PHE A 201 -20.11 -19.65 15.89
N ASN A 202 -20.08 -19.74 14.55
CA ASN A 202 -20.32 -21.00 13.86
C ASN A 202 -19.27 -22.07 14.22
N ALA A 203 -17.98 -21.69 14.28
CA ALA A 203 -16.89 -22.58 14.69
C ALA A 203 -16.99 -23.04 16.16
N GLN A 204 -17.71 -22.30 17.01
CA GLN A 204 -17.98 -22.67 18.41
C GLN A 204 -19.31 -23.45 18.57
N GLY A 205 -20.06 -23.68 17.50
CA GLY A 205 -21.38 -24.33 17.55
C GLY A 205 -22.52 -23.39 18.00
N GLU A 206 -22.26 -22.09 18.16
CA GLU A 206 -23.25 -21.07 18.53
C GLU A 206 -24.04 -20.61 17.30
N ILE A 207 -24.74 -21.55 16.64
CA ILE A 207 -25.35 -21.39 15.30
C ILE A 207 -26.31 -20.19 15.23
N TRP A 208 -27.13 -19.95 16.26
CA TRP A 208 -28.07 -18.82 16.28
C TRP A 208 -27.39 -17.45 16.31
N LEU A 209 -26.25 -17.33 17.02
CA LEU A 209 -25.44 -16.12 17.03
C LEU A 209 -24.70 -15.94 15.71
N ALA A 210 -24.26 -17.03 15.08
CA ALA A 210 -23.68 -16.99 13.74
C ALA A 210 -24.66 -16.42 12.71
N ILE A 211 -25.91 -16.92 12.68
CA ILE A 211 -26.98 -16.43 11.79
C ILE A 211 -27.20 -14.92 11.99
N HIS A 212 -27.39 -14.47 13.23
CA HIS A 212 -27.59 -13.05 13.54
C HIS A 212 -26.44 -12.16 13.02
N HIS A 213 -25.19 -12.60 13.19
CA HIS A 213 -24.02 -11.86 12.70
C HIS A 213 -23.87 -11.91 11.18
N PHE A 214 -24.32 -12.97 10.50
CA PHE A 214 -24.38 -13.01 9.03
C PHE A 214 -25.50 -12.13 8.45
N GLU A 215 -26.68 -12.09 9.07
CA GLU A 215 -27.76 -11.16 8.70
C GLU A 215 -27.27 -9.70 8.78
N LYS A 216 -26.57 -9.35 9.85
CA LYS A 216 -25.94 -8.02 10.02
C LYS A 216 -24.77 -7.72 9.08
N ALA A 217 -24.25 -8.72 8.36
CA ALA A 217 -23.23 -8.51 7.34
C ALA A 217 -23.83 -8.15 5.96
N VAL A 218 -25.15 -8.31 5.76
CA VAL A 218 -25.83 -8.07 4.48
C VAL A 218 -26.89 -6.95 4.54
N THR A 219 -27.04 -6.29 5.69
CA THR A 219 -27.94 -5.14 5.91
C THR A 219 -27.17 -3.86 6.19
#